data_AF-A0A3B9AL67-F1
#
_entry.id   AF-A0A3B9AL67-F1
#
_cell.length_a   1.000
_cell.length_b   1.000
_cell.length_c   1.000
_cell.angle_alpha   90.00
_cell.angle_beta   90.00
_cell.angle_gamma   90.00
#
_symmetry.space_group_name_H-M   'P 1'
#
loop_
_entity.id
_entity.type
_entity.pdbx_description
1 polymer ?
#
loop_
_entity_poly.entity_id
_entity_poly.type
_entity_poly.pdbx_seq_one_letter_code
_entity_poly.pdbx_strand_id
1 'polypeptide(L)'
;MKKLLSIAIFGLLLYACQQDPVVKLEQKLTELDAAMGGASVTDKAKAEEFIKTSEELAGLLEKANPDKYVNLLLKAAGLAKTIQQPEKAIALYQMVMDKYPQHKKAPTALFMIGFVQENDLNQLDQAKATYESFLAKYPNDPDFTDDAQNALKQLGKSPEELIKEFEQNAGKPQ
;
A
#
# COMPACT_ATOMS: atom_id res chain seq x y z
N MET A 1 -68.26 -9.05 11.36
CA MET A 1 -67.38 -10.01 10.67
C MET A 1 -66.37 -9.22 9.85
N LYS A 2 -65.09 -9.40 10.17
CA LYS A 2 -63.93 -8.68 9.65
C LYS A 2 -63.75 -9.01 8.15
N LYS A 3 -63.74 -8.00 7.27
CA LYS A 3 -63.09 -8.13 5.95
C LYS A 3 -61.78 -7.37 6.04
N LEU A 4 -60.69 -8.14 6.06
CA LEU A 4 -59.33 -7.65 6.18
C LEU A 4 -58.98 -6.75 4.99
N LEU A 5 -58.41 -5.59 5.32
CA LEU A 5 -57.55 -4.80 4.44
C LEU A 5 -56.38 -5.70 4.01
N SER A 6 -56.38 -6.18 2.76
CA SER A 6 -55.17 -6.73 2.14
C SER A 6 -54.32 -5.55 1.67
N ILE A 7 -53.50 -5.05 2.58
CA ILE A 7 -52.43 -4.10 2.30
C ILE A 7 -51.40 -4.83 1.42
N ALA A 8 -51.46 -4.61 0.10
CA ALA A 8 -50.36 -4.92 -0.81
C ALA A 8 -49.25 -3.88 -0.62
N ILE A 9 -48.56 -3.93 0.52
CA ILE A 9 -47.32 -3.19 0.79
C ILE A 9 -46.28 -4.23 1.21
N PHE A 10 -45.91 -5.10 0.28
CA PHE A 10 -44.77 -5.99 0.46
C PHE A 10 -44.20 -6.25 -0.93
N GLY A 11 -43.30 -5.37 -1.38
CA GLY A 11 -42.69 -5.51 -2.70
C GLY A 11 -42.17 -4.22 -3.34
N LEU A 12 -42.28 -3.07 -2.67
CA LEU A 12 -41.78 -1.78 -3.18
C LEU A 12 -40.66 -1.17 -2.32
N LEU A 13 -39.94 -1.98 -1.53
CA LEU A 13 -38.73 -1.56 -0.81
C LEU A 13 -37.43 -2.23 -1.31
N LEU A 14 -37.50 -3.12 -2.30
CA LEU A 14 -36.31 -3.81 -2.83
C LEU A 14 -35.75 -3.21 -4.14
N TYR A 15 -36.23 -2.04 -4.55
CA TYR A 15 -35.74 -1.32 -5.74
C TYR A 15 -35.06 0.01 -5.42
N ALA A 16 -34.70 0.26 -4.16
CA ALA A 16 -33.71 1.27 -3.81
C ALA A 16 -32.28 0.75 -4.14
N CYS A 17 -32.11 0.15 -5.33
CA CYS A 17 -30.82 -0.18 -5.91
C CYS A 17 -30.18 1.10 -6.47
N GLN A 18 -29.91 2.08 -5.61
CA GLN A 18 -28.66 2.81 -5.76
C GLN A 18 -27.63 1.91 -5.09
N GLN A 19 -26.93 1.08 -5.87
CA GLN A 19 -25.85 0.25 -5.33
C GLN A 19 -24.92 1.12 -4.50
N ASP A 20 -24.72 0.75 -3.24
CA ASP A 20 -23.81 1.42 -2.30
C ASP A 20 -22.49 1.75 -3.02
N PRO A 21 -22.06 3.03 -3.05
CA PRO A 21 -20.85 3.44 -3.74
C PRO A 21 -19.61 2.60 -3.36
N VAL A 22 -19.52 2.19 -2.09
CA VAL A 22 -18.43 1.33 -1.60
C VAL A 22 -18.46 -0.03 -2.31
N VAL A 23 -19.62 -0.68 -2.34
CA VAL A 23 -19.79 -1.99 -3.00
C VAL A 23 -19.47 -1.91 -4.48
N LYS A 24 -19.92 -0.86 -5.16
CA LYS A 24 -19.64 -0.65 -6.60
C LYS A 24 -18.14 -0.50 -6.88
N LEU A 25 -17.44 0.30 -6.08
CA LEU A 25 -16.00 0.51 -6.26
C LEU A 25 -15.21 -0.77 -5.96
N GLU A 26 -15.62 -1.56 -4.97
CA GLU A 26 -14.97 -2.84 -4.64
C GLU A 26 -15.15 -3.90 -5.73
N GLN A 27 -16.35 -3.97 -6.32
CA GLN A 27 -16.60 -4.82 -7.49
C GLN A 27 -15.70 -4.42 -8.65
N LYS A 28 -15.62 -3.12 -8.94
CA LYS A 28 -14.73 -2.60 -9.98
C LYS A 28 -13.26 -2.94 -9.72
N LEU A 29 -12.78 -2.81 -8.48
CA LEU A 29 -11.41 -3.17 -8.12
C LEU A 29 -11.14 -4.66 -8.32
N THR A 30 -12.12 -5.52 -8.03
CA THR A 30 -12.01 -6.97 -8.24
C THR A 30 -11.88 -7.31 -9.74
N GLU A 31 -12.69 -6.67 -10.58
CA GLU A 31 -12.62 -6.83 -12.04
C GLU A 31 -11.28 -6.34 -12.60
N LEU A 32 -10.81 -5.18 -12.13
CA LEU A 32 -9.54 -4.61 -12.54
C LEU A 32 -8.36 -5.49 -12.15
N ASP A 33 -8.35 -6.04 -10.93
CA ASP A 33 -7.30 -6.93 -10.41
C ASP A 33 -7.15 -8.19 -11.28
N ALA A 34 -8.27 -8.77 -11.70
CA ALA A 34 -8.27 -9.90 -12.62
C ALA A 34 -7.80 -9.50 -14.03
N ALA A 35 -8.27 -8.36 -14.55
CA ALA A 35 -7.96 -7.89 -15.90
C ALA A 35 -6.51 -7.46 -16.09
N MET A 36 -5.90 -6.87 -15.04
CA MET A 36 -4.51 -6.43 -15.08
C MET A 36 -3.50 -7.58 -14.93
N GLY A 37 -3.94 -8.82 -14.72
CA GLY A 37 -3.04 -9.98 -14.55
C GLY A 37 -2.52 -10.16 -13.12
N GLY A 38 -3.19 -9.57 -12.12
CA GLY A 38 -2.83 -9.66 -10.71
C GLY A 38 -1.39 -9.17 -10.44
N ALA A 39 -0.60 -9.99 -9.73
CA ALA A 39 0.76 -9.63 -9.32
C ALA A 39 1.74 -9.43 -10.49
N SER A 40 1.50 -10.07 -11.64
CA SER A 40 2.39 -9.99 -12.81
C SER A 40 2.17 -8.73 -13.65
N VAL A 41 1.11 -7.98 -13.39
CA VAL A 41 0.71 -6.73 -14.09
C VAL A 41 0.98 -6.77 -15.59
N THR A 42 0.07 -7.39 -16.35
CA THR A 42 0.14 -7.49 -17.82
C THR A 42 -0.52 -6.32 -18.54
N ASP A 43 -1.37 -5.54 -17.86
CA ASP A 43 -2.02 -4.35 -18.42
C ASP A 43 -1.82 -3.15 -17.48
N LYS A 44 -0.92 -2.25 -17.88
CA LYS A 44 -0.59 -1.03 -17.12
C LYS A 44 -1.76 -0.05 -17.06
N ALA A 45 -2.57 0.07 -18.10
CA ALA A 45 -3.70 1.00 -18.08
C ALA A 45 -4.78 0.55 -17.09
N LYS A 46 -4.98 -0.76 -16.96
CA LYS A 46 -5.88 -1.33 -15.94
C LYS A 46 -5.32 -1.18 -14.54
N ALA A 47 -4.00 -1.29 -14.37
CA ALA A 47 -3.35 -0.98 -13.10
C ALA A 47 -3.52 0.49 -12.68
N GLU A 48 -3.36 1.43 -13.60
CA GLU A 48 -3.62 2.86 -13.37
C GLU A 48 -5.08 3.12 -12.98
N GLU A 49 -6.01 2.44 -13.65
CA GLU A 49 -7.44 2.51 -13.30
C GLU A 49 -7.72 1.92 -11.90
N PHE A 50 -7.01 0.86 -11.50
CA PHE A 50 -7.10 0.25 -10.17
C PHE A 50 -6.65 1.24 -9.10
N ILE A 51 -5.51 1.89 -9.32
CA ILE A 51 -4.95 2.89 -8.39
C ILE A 51 -5.94 4.04 -8.21
N LYS A 52 -6.45 4.61 -9.30
CA LYS A 52 -7.42 5.71 -9.24
C LYS A 52 -8.70 5.30 -8.50
N THR A 53 -9.23 4.12 -8.80
CA THR A 53 -10.44 3.59 -8.14
C THR A 53 -10.19 3.35 -6.65
N SER A 54 -8.96 2.96 -6.27
CA SER A 54 -8.55 2.77 -4.88
C SER A 54 -8.50 4.08 -4.10
N GLU A 55 -8.06 5.18 -4.72
CA GLU A 55 -8.08 6.52 -4.10
C GLU A 55 -9.52 7.02 -3.86
N GLU A 56 -10.41 6.80 -4.84
CA GLU A 56 -11.83 7.13 -4.71
C GLU A 56 -12.47 6.35 -3.54
N LEU A 57 -12.21 5.05 -3.46
CA LEU A 57 -12.72 4.21 -2.38
C LEU A 57 -12.08 4.54 -1.02
N ALA A 58 -10.80 4.88 -0.98
CA ALA A 58 -10.10 5.27 0.25
C ALA A 58 -10.77 6.47 0.94
N GLY A 59 -11.26 7.45 0.17
CA GLY A 59 -12.02 8.59 0.71
C GLY A 59 -13.31 8.19 1.46
N LEU A 60 -13.93 7.07 1.08
CA LEU A 60 -15.11 6.52 1.75
C LEU A 60 -14.75 5.62 2.93
N LEU A 61 -13.58 4.98 2.87
CA LEU A 61 -13.15 4.01 3.88
C LEU A 61 -12.39 4.64 5.04
N GLU A 62 -11.71 5.79 4.88
CA GLU A 62 -10.78 6.37 5.86
C GLU A 62 -11.28 6.13 7.29
N LYS A 63 -12.38 6.80 7.68
CA LYS A 63 -12.93 6.68 9.03
C LYS A 63 -13.83 5.46 9.24
N ALA A 64 -14.47 4.97 8.18
CA ALA A 64 -15.48 3.92 8.27
C ALA A 64 -14.87 2.53 8.49
N ASN A 65 -13.70 2.27 7.91
CA ASN A 65 -12.99 1.00 8.01
C ASN A 65 -11.47 1.20 7.82
N PRO A 66 -10.75 1.58 8.89
CA PRO A 66 -9.31 1.83 8.85
C PRO A 66 -8.49 0.64 8.32
N ASP A 67 -8.83 -0.60 8.71
CA ASP A 67 -8.13 -1.80 8.26
C ASP A 67 -8.22 -1.95 6.73
N LYS A 68 -9.42 -1.73 6.16
CA LYS A 68 -9.62 -1.79 4.71
C LYS A 68 -8.95 -0.62 3.99
N TYR A 69 -9.02 0.58 4.54
CA TYR A 69 -8.31 1.76 4.03
C TYR A 69 -6.80 1.48 3.91
N VAL A 70 -6.17 0.99 4.99
CA VAL A 70 -4.73 0.72 4.98
C VAL A 70 -4.37 -0.39 4.00
N ASN A 71 -5.11 -1.51 4.01
CA ASN A 71 -4.83 -2.61 3.09
C ASN A 71 -4.98 -2.20 1.61
N LEU A 72 -6.00 -1.39 1.30
CA LEU A 72 -6.25 -0.88 -0.04
C LEU A 72 -5.12 0.02 -0.53
N LEU A 73 -4.69 0.98 0.29
CA LEU A 73 -3.63 1.91 -0.08
C LEU A 73 -2.27 1.22 -0.21
N LEU A 74 -1.94 0.27 0.66
CA LEU A 74 -0.72 -0.52 0.52
C LEU A 74 -0.69 -1.30 -0.81
N LYS A 75 -1.82 -1.89 -1.21
CA LYS A 75 -1.95 -2.59 -2.50
C LYS A 75 -1.79 -1.61 -3.66
N ALA A 76 -2.49 -0.47 -3.63
CA ALA A 76 -2.41 0.54 -4.69
C ALA A 76 -0.99 1.14 -4.81
N ALA A 77 -0.32 1.39 -3.69
CA ALA A 77 1.04 1.91 -3.66
C ALA A 77 2.06 0.91 -4.23
N GLY A 78 1.98 -0.36 -3.83
CA GLY A 78 2.81 -1.42 -4.39
C GLY A 78 2.59 -1.57 -5.90
N LEU A 79 1.34 -1.44 -6.35
CA LEU A 79 1.03 -1.47 -7.77
C LEU A 79 1.62 -0.27 -8.52
N ALA A 80 1.49 0.94 -7.98
CA ALA A 80 2.08 2.15 -8.56
C ALA A 80 3.59 1.99 -8.74
N LYS A 81 4.28 1.40 -7.77
CA LYS A 81 5.70 1.04 -7.88
C LYS A 81 5.94 0.06 -9.03
N THR A 82 5.18 -1.04 -9.12
CA THR A 82 5.31 -2.05 -10.18
C THR A 82 5.17 -1.46 -11.58
N ILE A 83 4.29 -0.47 -11.77
CA ILE A 83 4.09 0.20 -13.07
C ILE A 83 5.02 1.41 -13.29
N GLN A 84 6.09 1.52 -12.50
CA GLN A 84 7.10 2.57 -12.58
C GLN A 84 6.51 3.98 -12.37
N GLN A 85 5.65 4.13 -11.38
CA GLN A 85 5.16 5.41 -10.87
C GLN A 85 5.60 5.60 -9.40
N PRO A 86 6.91 5.76 -9.15
CA PRO A 86 7.45 5.79 -7.79
C PRO A 86 6.92 6.95 -6.93
N GLU A 87 6.72 8.15 -7.50
CA GLU A 87 6.15 9.27 -6.75
C GLU A 87 4.70 9.01 -6.32
N LYS A 88 3.93 8.31 -7.17
CA LYS A 88 2.56 7.89 -6.84
C LYS A 88 2.56 6.84 -5.74
N ALA A 89 3.50 5.90 -5.78
CA ALA A 89 3.68 4.91 -4.73
C ALA A 89 3.95 5.58 -3.38
N ILE A 90 4.92 6.51 -3.34
CA ILE A 90 5.25 7.28 -2.12
C ILE A 90 4.02 8.04 -1.61
N ALA A 91 3.28 8.74 -2.48
CA ALA A 91 2.10 9.49 -2.06
C ALA A 91 1.03 8.59 -1.40
N LEU A 92 0.78 7.41 -1.95
CA LEU A 92 -0.19 6.44 -1.41
C LEU A 92 0.29 5.82 -0.10
N TYR A 93 1.59 5.52 0.04
CA TYR A 93 2.15 5.10 1.33
C TYR A 93 2.06 6.22 2.38
N GLN A 94 2.31 7.47 1.98
CA GLN A 94 2.23 8.62 2.88
C GLN A 94 0.80 8.82 3.40
N MET A 95 -0.23 8.57 2.59
CA MET A 95 -1.62 8.59 3.04
C MET A 95 -1.92 7.59 4.18
N VAL A 96 -1.21 6.45 4.23
CA VAL A 96 -1.29 5.51 5.37
C VAL A 96 -0.62 6.13 6.59
N MET A 97 0.58 6.70 6.41
CA MET A 97 1.37 7.30 7.49
C MET A 97 0.71 8.54 8.12
N ASP A 98 0.01 9.34 7.33
CA ASP A 98 -0.66 10.56 7.79
C ASP A 98 -1.92 10.25 8.59
N LYS A 99 -2.65 9.18 8.22
CA LYS A 99 -3.95 8.85 8.82
C LYS A 99 -3.89 7.80 9.90
N TYR A 100 -3.02 6.80 9.71
CA TYR A 100 -2.96 5.62 10.56
C TYR A 100 -1.53 5.20 10.92
N PRO A 101 -0.68 6.10 11.46
CA PRO A 101 0.71 5.76 11.80
C PRO A 101 0.84 4.66 12.86
N GLN A 102 -0.19 4.40 13.68
CA GLN A 102 -0.18 3.35 14.70
C GLN A 102 -0.83 2.05 14.25
N HIS A 103 -1.30 1.96 13.00
CA HIS A 103 -1.86 0.72 12.49
C HIS A 103 -0.75 -0.33 12.32
N LYS A 104 -1.07 -1.60 12.57
CA LYS A 104 -0.11 -2.73 12.52
C LYS A 104 0.63 -2.89 11.19
N LYS A 105 0.14 -2.28 10.10
CA LYS A 105 0.77 -2.26 8.76
C LYS A 105 1.33 -0.90 8.35
N ALA A 106 1.28 0.11 9.22
CA ALA A 106 1.95 1.38 8.97
C ALA A 106 3.48 1.25 8.82
N PRO A 107 4.17 0.35 9.56
CA PRO A 107 5.59 0.10 9.34
C PRO A 107 5.90 -0.26 7.87
N THR A 108 5.07 -1.11 7.24
CA THR A 108 5.19 -1.44 5.82
C THR A 108 5.17 -0.19 4.93
N ALA A 109 4.28 0.77 5.18
CA ALA A 109 4.22 1.99 4.38
C ALA A 109 5.50 2.82 4.51
N LEU A 110 5.97 3.05 5.74
CA LEU A 110 7.16 3.87 5.98
C LEU A 110 8.43 3.23 5.41
N PHE A 111 8.59 1.91 5.60
CA PHE A 111 9.71 1.18 5.02
C PHE A 111 9.70 1.27 3.49
N MET A 112 8.54 1.05 2.86
CA MET A 112 8.42 1.10 1.41
C MET A 112 8.64 2.50 0.83
N ILE A 113 8.36 3.59 1.57
CA ILE A 113 8.75 4.94 1.15
C ILE A 113 10.27 5.04 1.01
N GLY A 114 11.02 4.57 2.02
CA GLY A 114 12.49 4.57 1.99
C GLY A 114 13.02 3.70 0.85
N PHE A 115 12.43 2.52 0.67
CA PHE A 115 12.78 1.61 -0.42
C PHE A 115 12.59 2.24 -1.79
N VAL A 116 11.46 2.91 -2.04
CA VAL A 116 11.18 3.57 -3.33
C VAL A 116 12.09 4.76 -3.55
N GLN A 117 12.36 5.56 -2.51
CA GLN A 117 13.31 6.67 -2.58
C GLN A 117 14.71 6.19 -2.98
N GLU A 118 15.18 5.09 -2.38
CA GLU A 118 16.49 4.51 -2.67
C GLU A 118 16.55 3.91 -4.08
N ASN A 119 15.64 2.96 -4.37
CA ASN A 119 15.80 2.05 -5.50
C ASN A 119 15.18 2.57 -6.79
N ASP A 120 14.06 3.31 -6.70
CA ASP A 120 13.31 3.75 -7.88
C ASP A 120 13.61 5.23 -8.22
N LEU A 121 13.97 6.07 -7.22
CA LEU A 121 14.23 7.50 -7.40
C LEU A 121 15.69 7.94 -7.21
N ASN A 122 16.56 7.06 -6.68
CA ASN A 122 17.95 7.39 -6.33
C ASN A 122 18.09 8.62 -5.41
N GLN A 123 17.11 8.83 -4.52
CA GLN A 123 17.05 9.92 -3.54
C GLN A 123 17.66 9.47 -2.21
N LEU A 124 18.96 9.18 -2.23
CA LEU A 124 19.65 8.51 -1.11
C LEU A 124 19.53 9.28 0.22
N ASP A 125 19.67 10.62 0.21
CA ASP A 125 19.51 11.41 1.44
C ASP A 125 18.12 11.31 2.05
N GLN A 126 17.08 11.23 1.19
CA GLN A 126 15.70 11.09 1.64
C GLN A 126 15.44 9.67 2.15
N ALA A 127 15.94 8.66 1.43
CA ALA A 127 15.86 7.27 1.86
C ALA A 127 16.50 7.07 3.24
N LYS A 128 17.68 7.67 3.46
CA LYS A 128 18.36 7.68 4.77
C LYS A 128 17.44 8.21 5.87
N ALA A 129 16.92 9.43 5.68
CA ALA A 129 16.05 10.06 6.66
C ALA A 129 14.79 9.22 6.93
N THR A 130 14.23 8.59 5.90
CA THR A 130 13.07 7.71 6.02
C THR A 130 13.37 6.45 6.82
N TYR A 131 14.47 5.74 6.54
CA TYR A 131 14.87 4.56 7.31
C TYR A 131 15.23 4.89 8.77
N GLU A 132 15.90 6.03 9.01
CA GLU A 132 16.13 6.52 10.37
C GLU A 132 14.80 6.80 11.10
N SER A 133 13.83 7.43 10.41
CA SER A 133 12.49 7.63 10.97
C SER A 133 11.76 6.31 11.20
N PHE A 134 11.96 5.29 10.36
CA PHE A 134 11.38 3.96 10.55
C PHE A 134 11.89 3.36 11.86
N LEU A 135 13.21 3.32 12.05
CA LEU A 135 13.82 2.75 13.26
C LEU A 135 13.46 3.53 14.52
N ALA A 136 13.23 4.85 14.41
CA ALA A 136 12.76 5.65 15.54
C ALA A 136 11.29 5.38 15.91
N LYS A 137 10.41 5.16 14.92
CA LYS A 137 8.96 4.99 15.15
C LYS A 137 8.56 3.54 15.42
N TYR A 138 9.24 2.59 14.77
CA TYR A 138 8.93 1.17 14.79
C TYR A 138 10.18 0.33 15.10
N PRO A 139 10.88 0.57 16.22
CA PRO A 139 12.18 -0.02 16.52
C PRO A 139 12.18 -1.55 16.68
N ASN A 140 11.00 -2.17 16.86
CA ASN A 140 10.83 -3.60 17.10
C ASN A 140 9.89 -4.23 16.05
N ASP A 141 9.73 -3.59 14.90
CA ASP A 141 8.93 -4.17 13.82
C ASP A 141 9.60 -5.47 13.33
N PRO A 142 8.90 -6.61 13.38
CA PRO A 142 9.50 -7.91 13.11
C PRO A 142 9.83 -8.11 11.63
N ASP A 143 9.21 -7.33 10.74
CA ASP A 143 9.32 -7.52 9.30
C ASP A 143 10.44 -6.66 8.70
N PHE A 144 10.64 -5.43 9.18
CA PHE A 144 11.50 -4.45 8.48
C PHE A 144 12.59 -3.79 9.32
N THR A 145 12.71 -4.07 10.62
CA THR A 145 13.76 -3.45 11.46
C THR A 145 15.17 -3.79 10.98
N ASP A 146 15.45 -5.08 10.76
CA ASP A 146 16.77 -5.53 10.30
C ASP A 146 17.07 -5.02 8.89
N ASP A 147 16.06 -5.00 8.01
CA ASP A 147 16.17 -4.50 6.65
C ASP A 147 16.47 -2.99 6.63
N ALA A 148 15.81 -2.18 7.45
CA ALA A 148 16.07 -0.76 7.53
C ALA A 148 17.48 -0.46 8.06
N GLN A 149 17.96 -1.23 9.05
CA GLN A 149 19.34 -1.12 9.54
C GLN A 149 20.36 -1.49 8.46
N ASN A 150 20.07 -2.54 7.69
CA ASN A 150 20.96 -2.99 6.62
C ASN A 150 20.97 -2.01 5.45
N ALA A 151 19.81 -1.48 5.06
CA ALA A 151 19.71 -0.43 4.05
C ALA A 151 20.58 0.78 4.45
N LEU A 152 20.46 1.27 5.70
CA LEU A 152 21.31 2.37 6.19
C LEU A 152 22.82 2.08 6.14
N LYS A 153 23.24 0.83 6.37
CA LYS A 153 24.64 0.44 6.28
C LYS A 153 25.13 0.38 4.83
N GLN A 154 24.26 0.05 3.89
CA GLN A 154 24.60 -0.16 2.48
C GLN A 154 24.37 1.07 1.61
N LEU A 155 23.57 2.02 2.11
CA LEU A 155 23.11 3.18 1.36
C LEU A 155 24.28 3.99 0.77
N GLY A 156 24.23 4.20 -0.54
CA GLY A 156 25.23 4.98 -1.28
C GLY A 156 26.60 4.32 -1.43
N LYS A 157 26.79 3.08 -0.96
CA LYS A 157 28.02 2.33 -1.22
C LYS A 157 28.11 1.92 -2.68
N SER A 158 29.31 1.99 -3.25
CA SER A 158 29.57 1.44 -4.57
C SER A 158 29.57 -0.10 -4.53
N PRO A 159 29.31 -0.78 -5.66
CA PRO A 159 29.44 -2.24 -5.75
C PRO A 159 30.82 -2.75 -5.30
N GLU A 160 31.88 -1.99 -5.60
CA GLU A 160 33.25 -2.32 -5.18
C GLU A 160 33.43 -2.26 -3.66
N GLU A 161 32.83 -1.27 -3.00
CA GLU A 161 32.84 -1.16 -1.54
C GLU A 161 32.10 -2.33 -0.89
N LEU A 162 30.95 -2.73 -1.47
CA LEU A 162 30.17 -3.87 -1.00
C LEU A 162 30.93 -5.19 -1.16
N ILE A 163 31.58 -5.42 -2.32
CA ILE A 163 32.40 -6.61 -2.56
C ILE A 163 33.55 -6.68 -1.57
N LYS A 164 34.25 -5.57 -1.35
CA LYS A 164 35.38 -5.51 -0.41
C LYS A 164 34.96 -5.81 1.03
N GLU A 165 33.81 -5.29 1.47
CA GLU A 165 33.28 -5.61 2.80
C GLU A 165 32.88 -7.08 2.92
N PHE A 166 32.30 -7.67 1.87
CA PHE A 166 31.95 -9.08 1.84
C PHE A 166 33.19 -9.98 1.96
N GLU A 167 34.25 -9.69 1.20
CA GLU A 167 35.53 -10.40 1.26
C GLU A 167 36.20 -10.28 2.65
N GLN A 168 36.17 -9.09 3.25
CA GLN A 168 36.74 -8.84 4.58
C GLN A 168 35.98 -9.53 5.71
N ASN A 169 34.68 -9.77 5.54
CA ASN A 169 33.86 -10.47 6.54
C ASN A 169 33.86 -11.99 6.33
N ALA A 170 34.01 -12.47 5.09
CA ALA A 170 34.17 -13.91 4.79
C ALA A 170 35.52 -14.48 5.26
N GLY A 171 36.55 -13.63 5.42
CA GLY A 171 37.89 -14.01 5.86
C GLY A 171 38.12 -14.04 7.38
N LYS A 172 37.12 -13.71 8.22
CA LYS A 172 37.25 -13.74 9.69
C LYS A 172 36.78 -15.11 10.22
N PRO A 173 37.65 -15.92 10.85
CA PRO A 173 37.20 -17.13 11.52
C PRO A 173 36.25 -16.77 12.68
N GLN A 174 35.13 -17.51 12.78
CA GLN A 174 34.19 -17.44 13.91
C GLN A 174 34.85 -17.84 15.22
#